data_AF-A0A258BPM8-F1
#
_entry.id   AF-A0A258BPM8-F1
#
_cell.length_a   1.000
_cell.length_b   1.000
_cell.length_c   1.000
_cell.angle_alpha   90.00
_cell.angle_beta   90.00
_cell.angle_gamma   90.00
#
_symmetry.space_group_name_H-M   'P 1'
#
loop_
_entity.id
_entity.type
_entity.pdbx_description
1 polymer ?
#
loop_
_entity_poly.entity_id
_entity_poly.type
_entity_poly.pdbx_seq_one_letter_code
_entity_poly.pdbx_strand_id
1 'polypeptide(L)'
;NRASTEDLRPWLEKLKPVTWSLKKTEAIDFSKPFLWFDDDCFTGERIDLQEHNVLNSWIEIDLRKTPDQMAKELVTLQAYAEEA
;
A
#
# COMPACT_ATOMS: atom_id res chain seq x y z
N ASN A 1 20.58 8.53 -16.15
CA ASN A 1 19.18 8.55 -15.71
C ASN A 1 18.89 7.18 -15.11
N ARG A 2 18.54 7.03 -13.82
CA ARG A 2 18.35 5.70 -13.20
C ARG A 2 17.29 4.85 -13.91
N ALA A 3 16.28 5.50 -14.50
CA ALA A 3 15.20 4.84 -15.22
C ALA A 3 15.63 4.11 -16.52
N SER A 4 16.85 4.35 -17.05
CA SER A 4 17.26 3.77 -18.34
C SER A 4 18.03 2.45 -18.24
N THR A 5 18.31 1.94 -17.03
CA THR A 5 19.11 0.71 -16.81
C THR A 5 18.38 -0.39 -16.06
N GLU A 6 17.20 -0.13 -15.50
CA GLU A 6 16.43 -1.12 -14.74
C GLU A 6 15.37 -1.79 -15.64
N ASP A 7 15.39 -3.12 -15.74
CA ASP A 7 14.27 -3.86 -16.36
C ASP A 7 13.18 -4.09 -15.31
N LEU A 8 12.18 -3.22 -15.31
CA LEU A 8 11.05 -3.27 -14.37
C LEU A 8 9.96 -4.26 -14.80
N ARG A 9 10.01 -4.80 -16.03
CA ARG A 9 8.94 -5.65 -16.59
C ARG A 9 8.57 -6.84 -15.68
N PRO A 10 9.52 -7.59 -15.08
CA PRO A 10 9.19 -8.72 -14.21
C PRO A 10 8.39 -8.33 -12.96
N TRP A 11 8.43 -7.07 -12.56
CA TRP A 11 7.71 -6.54 -11.39
C TRP A 11 6.37 -5.93 -11.79
N LEU A 12 6.34 -5.17 -12.90
CA LEU A 12 5.12 -4.55 -13.41
C LEU A 12 4.04 -5.60 -13.73
N GLU A 13 4.42 -6.77 -14.25
CA GLU A 13 3.50 -7.87 -14.53
C GLU A 13 2.82 -8.45 -13.28
N LYS A 14 3.40 -8.23 -12.08
CA LYS A 14 2.81 -8.67 -10.81
C LYS A 14 1.75 -7.69 -10.28
N LEU A 15 1.74 -6.45 -10.78
CA LEU A 15 0.77 -5.44 -10.38
C LEU A 15 -0.59 -5.78 -10.99
N LYS A 16 -1.57 -6.05 -10.12
CA LYS A 16 -2.95 -6.30 -10.55
C LYS A 16 -3.65 -4.96 -10.69
N PRO A 17 -4.20 -4.62 -11.86
CA PRO A 17 -5.02 -3.42 -12.00
C PRO A 17 -6.28 -3.58 -11.13
N VAL A 18 -6.69 -2.49 -10.50
CA VAL A 18 -7.91 -2.42 -9.69
C VAL A 18 -8.73 -1.21 -10.12
N THR A 19 -10.04 -1.28 -9.89
CA THR A 19 -10.99 -0.22 -10.23
C THR A 19 -11.67 0.27 -8.96
N TRP A 20 -11.87 1.58 -8.86
CA TRP A 20 -12.63 2.24 -7.82
C TRP A 20 -13.30 3.48 -8.44
N SER A 21 -14.40 3.94 -7.85
CA SER A 21 -15.16 5.08 -8.37
C SER A 21 -14.97 6.32 -7.51
N LEU A 22 -15.18 6.21 -6.20
CA LEU A 22 -15.14 7.37 -5.30
C LEU A 22 -14.02 7.24 -4.27
N LYS A 23 -14.00 6.13 -3.53
CA LYS A 23 -13.01 5.86 -2.48
C LYS A 23 -12.02 4.79 -2.94
N LYS A 24 -10.73 4.94 -2.68
CA LYS A 24 -9.72 3.92 -3.04
C LYS A 24 -9.98 2.59 -2.32
N THR A 25 -10.57 2.66 -1.12
CA THR A 25 -11.00 1.50 -0.32
C THR A 25 -12.00 0.59 -1.05
N GLU A 26 -12.71 1.07 -2.07
CA GLU A 26 -13.59 0.23 -2.92
C GLU A 26 -12.82 -0.85 -3.68
N ALA A 27 -11.54 -0.63 -3.93
CA ALA A 27 -10.67 -1.60 -4.59
C ALA A 27 -10.06 -2.64 -3.63
N ILE A 28 -10.24 -2.48 -2.31
CA ILE A 28 -9.64 -3.36 -1.30
C ILE A 28 -10.55 -4.57 -1.06
N ASP A 29 -9.97 -5.76 -1.14
CA ASP A 29 -10.63 -7.01 -0.73
C ASP A 29 -10.50 -7.18 0.80
N PHE A 30 -11.48 -6.68 1.54
CA PHE A 30 -11.53 -6.77 3.01
C PHE A 30 -11.63 -8.20 3.56
N SER A 31 -11.84 -9.22 2.71
CA SER A 31 -11.89 -10.62 3.16
C SER A 31 -10.50 -11.24 3.39
N LYS A 32 -9.43 -10.53 3.01
CA LYS A 32 -8.04 -11.01 3.10
C LYS A 32 -7.15 -10.02 3.85
N PRO A 33 -6.06 -10.49 4.50
CA PRO A 33 -5.06 -9.60 5.06
C PRO A 33 -4.44 -8.71 3.96
N PHE A 34 -4.23 -7.43 4.26
CA PHE A 34 -3.59 -6.48 3.36
C PHE A 34 -2.80 -5.42 4.12
N LEU A 35 -1.88 -4.78 3.41
CA LEU A 35 -1.24 -3.52 3.77
C LEU A 35 -1.60 -2.49 2.70
N TRP A 36 -1.95 -1.28 3.12
CA TRP A 36 -2.30 -0.17 2.25
C TRP A 36 -1.40 1.02 2.56
N PHE A 37 -0.40 1.24 1.71
CA PHE A 37 0.50 2.38 1.79
C PHE A 37 -0.09 3.54 1.00
N ASP A 38 -0.44 4.64 1.70
CA ASP A 38 -1.02 5.83 1.08
C ASP A 38 -0.65 7.07 1.89
N ASP A 39 -0.43 8.19 1.21
CA ASP A 39 -0.10 9.47 1.86
C ASP A 39 -1.35 10.21 2.36
N ASP A 40 -2.55 9.81 1.91
CA ASP A 40 -3.79 10.43 2.34
C ASP A 40 -4.92 9.38 2.51
N CYS A 41 -5.47 9.30 3.72
CA CYS A 41 -6.63 8.48 4.03
C CYS A 41 -7.79 9.39 4.42
N PHE A 42 -8.65 9.66 3.43
CA PHE A 42 -9.77 10.58 3.60
C PHE A 42 -10.78 10.03 4.61
N THR A 43 -11.60 10.92 5.17
CA THR A 43 -12.60 10.56 6.21
C THR A 43 -13.47 9.37 5.83
N GLY A 44 -13.93 9.29 4.58
CA GLY A 44 -14.75 8.17 4.10
C GLY A 44 -13.98 6.84 4.05
N GLU A 45 -12.71 6.87 3.67
CA GLU A 45 -11.84 5.69 3.64
C GLU A 45 -11.48 5.24 5.06
N ARG A 46 -11.22 6.19 5.97
CA ARG A 46 -11.00 5.90 7.39
C ARG A 46 -12.21 5.22 8.03
N ILE A 47 -13.42 5.69 7.71
CA ILE A 47 -14.67 5.06 8.16
C ILE A 47 -14.75 3.63 7.63
N ASP A 48 -14.51 3.40 6.34
CA ASP A 48 -14.53 2.04 5.75
C ASP A 48 -13.57 1.09 6.48
N LEU A 49 -12.32 1.53 6.74
CA LEU A 49 -11.33 0.74 7.46
C LEU A 49 -11.76 0.44 8.90
N GLN A 50 -12.39 1.39 9.58
CA GLN A 50 -12.88 1.23 10.95
C GLN A 50 -14.06 0.26 11.02
N GLU A 51 -15.01 0.35 10.10
CA GLU A 51 -16.17 -0.55 10.02
C GLU A 51 -15.73 -2.02 9.83
N HIS A 52 -14.61 -2.24 9.14
CA HIS A 52 -14.02 -3.56 8.93
C HIS A 52 -12.98 -3.95 10.00
N ASN A 53 -12.71 -3.09 11.00
CA ASN A 53 -11.68 -3.29 12.03
C ASN A 53 -10.25 -3.48 11.50
N VAL A 54 -9.90 -2.83 10.38
CA VAL A 54 -8.60 -2.97 9.69
C VAL A 54 -7.87 -1.64 9.53
N LEU A 55 -8.14 -0.65 10.39
CA LEU A 55 -7.43 0.64 10.34
C LEU A 55 -5.90 0.50 10.42
N ASN A 56 -5.42 -0.52 11.13
CA ASN A 56 -3.98 -0.80 11.27
C ASN A 56 -3.33 -1.32 9.97
N SER A 57 -4.13 -1.71 8.97
CA SER A 57 -3.62 -2.07 7.65
C SER A 57 -3.26 -0.84 6.80
N TRP A 58 -3.72 0.36 7.18
CA TRP A 58 -3.29 1.60 6.54
C TRP A 58 -1.96 2.08 7.12
N ILE A 59 -0.97 2.22 6.26
CA ILE A 59 0.37 2.73 6.57
C ILE A 59 0.50 4.10 5.92
N GLU A 60 0.43 5.15 6.73
CA GLU A 60 0.58 6.54 6.28
C GLU A 60 1.98 6.77 5.69
N ILE A 61 2.04 7.29 4.46
CA ILE A 61 3.31 7.66 3.82
C ILE A 61 3.53 9.17 3.91
N ASP A 62 4.51 9.60 4.72
CA ASP A 62 4.94 10.99 4.80
C ASP A 62 6.46 11.10 4.67
N LEU A 63 6.92 11.23 3.42
CA LEU A 63 8.34 11.37 3.09
C LEU A 63 8.94 12.71 3.52
N ARG A 64 8.11 13.71 3.89
CA ARG A 64 8.62 14.98 4.44
C ARG A 64 9.03 14.81 5.88
N LYS A 65 8.22 14.06 6.64
CA LYS A 65 8.48 13.73 8.05
C LYS A 65 9.53 12.63 8.18
N THR A 66 9.49 11.63 7.31
CA THR A 66 10.40 10.47 7.33
C THR A 66 10.96 10.22 5.93
N PRO A 67 12.02 10.92 5.50
CA PRO A 67 12.55 10.82 4.14
C PRO A 67 13.02 9.43 3.70
N ASP A 68 13.37 8.57 4.65
CA ASP A 68 13.83 7.20 4.44
C ASP A 68 12.72 6.15 4.64
N GLN A 69 11.45 6.56 4.77
CA GLN A 69 10.34 5.65 5.07
C GLN A 69 10.25 4.48 4.10
N MET A 70 10.43 4.71 2.80
CA MET A 70 10.36 3.64 1.81
C MET A 70 11.39 2.53 2.05
N ALA A 71 12.60 2.87 2.51
CA ALA A 71 13.60 1.85 2.86
C ALA A 71 13.18 1.06 4.11
N LYS A 72 12.51 1.70 5.06
CA LYS A 72 11.95 1.03 6.25
C LYS A 72 10.81 0.08 5.89
N GLU A 73 9.89 0.52 5.03
CA GLU A 73 8.76 -0.33 4.62
C GLU A 73 9.18 -1.53 3.78
N LEU A 74 10.32 -1.46 3.06
CA LEU A 74 10.88 -2.64 2.40
C LEU A 74 11.25 -3.75 3.40
N VAL A 75 11.75 -3.39 4.59
CA VAL A 75 12.06 -4.35 5.65
C VAL A 75 10.77 -4.94 6.21
N THR A 76 9.75 -4.11 6.43
CA THR A 76 8.40 -4.57 6.83
C THR A 76 7.87 -5.60 5.83
N LEU A 77 7.89 -5.28 4.53
CA LEU A 77 7.39 -6.16 3.47
C LEU A 77 8.18 -7.47 3.38
N GLN A 78 9.50 -7.44 3.58
CA GLN A 78 10.33 -8.66 3.61
C GLN A 78 9.92 -9.60 4.74
N ALA A 79 9.70 -9.08 5.95
CA ALA A 79 9.25 -9.89 7.08
C ALA A 79 7.90 -10.59 6.78
N TYR A 80 6.93 -9.87 6.20
CA TYR A 80 5.65 -10.47 5.79
C TYR A 80 5.78 -11.51 4.68
N ALA A 81 6.72 -11.33 3.74
CA ALA A 81 6.94 -12.29 2.66
C ALA A 81 7.65 -13.57 3.11
N GLU A 82 8.41 -13.52 4.21
CA GLU A 82 9.07 -14.69 4.80
C GLU A 82 8.12 -15.52 5.69
N GLU A 83 7.04 -14.93 6.17
CA GLU A 83 6.01 -15.57 7.00
C GLU A 83 4.82 -16.16 6.18
N ALA A 84 4.70 -15.82 4.89
CA ALA A 84 3.61 -16.20 4.00
C ALA A 84 3.95 -17.37 3.05
#